data_AF-A0A7R9G1W2-F1
#
_entry.id   AF-A0A7R9G1W2-F1
#
_cell.length_a   1.000
_cell.length_b   1.000
_cell.length_c   1.000
_cell.angle_alpha   90.00
_cell.angle_beta   90.00
_cell.angle_gamma   90.00
#
_symmetry.space_group_name_H-M   'P 1'
#
loop_
_entity.id
_entity.type
_entity.pdbx_description
1 polymer ?
#
loop_
_entity_poly.entity_id
_entity_poly.type
_entity_poly.pdbx_seq_one_letter_code
_entity_poly.pdbx_strand_id
1 'polypeptide(L)'
;MLQASVSMKRKVLGLWVPVPCIKDFGSCDFDDLCTYAMPPKGGCVPLLEEHDIPCHCPIERGNFTLPAGQFRVPGTRWAGILAGNYKGTIKFSHRDQQLACYTATFTLD
;
A
#
# COMPACT_ATOMS: atom_id res chain seq x y z
N MET A 1 -7.76 4.54 -15.32
CA MET A 1 -7.01 5.04 -14.15
C MET A 1 -6.80 3.89 -13.20
N LEU A 2 -5.59 3.72 -12.67
CA LEU A 2 -5.27 2.64 -11.73
C LEU A 2 -5.64 3.11 -10.33
N GLN A 3 -6.63 2.44 -9.74
CA GLN A 3 -7.22 2.78 -8.45
C GLN A 3 -6.81 1.76 -7.40
N ALA A 4 -6.82 2.19 -6.13
CA ALA A 4 -6.79 1.27 -5.00
C ALA A 4 -7.81 1.62 -3.93
N SER A 5 -8.42 0.60 -3.34
CA SER A 5 -9.28 0.72 -2.16
C SER A 5 -8.67 -0.06 -1.02
N VAL A 6 -8.42 0.61 0.10
CA VAL A 6 -7.83 0.04 1.30
C VAL A 6 -8.90 -0.05 2.39
N SER A 7 -9.01 -1.23 3.00
CA SER A 7 -9.80 -1.45 4.21
C SER A 7 -8.88 -1.93 5.31
N MET A 8 -8.73 -1.15 6.38
CA MET A 8 -7.86 -1.46 7.51
C MET A 8 -8.65 -1.55 8.82
N LYS A 9 -8.35 -2.57 9.61
CA LYS A 9 -8.86 -2.75 10.97
C LYS A 9 -7.71 -2.91 11.95
N ARG A 10 -7.89 -2.38 13.17
CA ARG A 10 -6.96 -2.56 14.30
C ARG A 10 -7.62 -3.41 15.38
N LYS A 11 -6.84 -4.27 16.02
CA LYS A 11 -7.29 -5.04 17.19
C LYS A 11 -7.22 -4.18 18.45
N VAL A 12 -8.36 -3.93 19.08
CA VAL A 12 -8.50 -3.16 20.33
C VAL A 12 -9.41 -3.93 21.27
N LEU A 13 -8.94 -4.24 22.49
CA LEU A 13 -9.69 -5.00 23.50
C LEU A 13 -10.33 -6.31 22.96
N GLY A 14 -9.61 -7.00 22.06
CA GLY A 14 -10.08 -8.25 21.44
C GLY A 14 -10.97 -8.07 20.19
N LEU A 15 -11.44 -6.86 19.89
CA LEU A 15 -12.30 -6.55 18.75
C LEU A 15 -11.51 -5.93 17.58
N TRP A 16 -11.94 -6.19 16.35
CA TRP A 16 -11.37 -5.57 15.14
C TRP A 16 -12.15 -4.32 14.75
N VAL A 17 -11.59 -3.16 15.07
CA VAL A 17 -12.22 -1.85 14.85
C VAL A 17 -11.71 -1.26 13.53
N PRO A 18 -12.58 -0.76 12.64
CA PRO A 18 -12.17 -0.05 11.42
C PRO A 18 -11.30 1.17 11.74
N VAL A 19 -10.21 1.34 10.98
CA VAL A 19 -9.37 2.52 11.05
C VAL A 19 -9.83 3.49 9.95
N PRO A 20 -10.31 4.69 10.29
CA PRO A 20 -10.77 5.67 9.30
C PRO A 20 -9.59 6.19 8.47
N CYS A 21 -9.86 6.68 7.27
CA CYS A 21 -8.86 7.40 6.48
C CYS A 21 -8.51 8.74 7.12
N ILE A 22 -7.24 8.95 7.44
CA ILE A 22 -6.70 10.21 7.94
C ILE A 22 -5.35 10.44 7.25
N LYS A 23 -5.27 11.45 6.38
CA LYS A 23 -4.03 11.82 5.67
C LYS A 23 -3.35 10.61 5.02
N ASP A 24 -4.09 9.89 4.18
CA ASP A 24 -3.65 8.70 3.45
C ASP A 24 -3.27 7.48 4.31
N PHE A 25 -3.55 7.53 5.62
CA PHE A 25 -3.42 6.40 6.53
C PHE A 25 -4.79 5.91 6.98
N GLY A 26 -5.08 4.62 6.82
CA GLY A 26 -6.37 4.07 7.23
C GLY A 26 -7.06 3.23 6.16
N SER A 27 -8.37 3.19 6.25
CA SER A 27 -9.24 2.69 5.18
C SER A 27 -9.49 3.82 4.17
N CYS A 28 -8.56 4.02 3.25
CA CYS A 28 -8.58 5.09 2.25
C CYS A 28 -8.85 4.54 0.85
N ASP A 29 -9.52 5.34 0.02
CA ASP A 29 -9.63 5.10 -1.42
C ASP A 29 -8.69 6.06 -2.16
N PHE A 30 -7.96 5.51 -3.12
CA PHE A 30 -6.99 6.21 -3.95
C PHE A 30 -7.46 6.15 -5.39
N ASP A 31 -7.89 7.29 -5.91
CA ASP A 31 -8.46 7.38 -7.26
C ASP A 31 -7.40 7.17 -8.35
N ASP A 32 -6.19 7.68 -8.14
CA ASP A 32 -5.08 7.50 -9.08
C ASP A 32 -3.76 7.17 -8.38
N LEU A 33 -3.38 5.90 -8.40
CA LEU A 33 -2.06 5.49 -7.93
C LEU A 33 -0.92 6.06 -8.77
N CYS A 34 -1.18 6.48 -10.02
CA CYS A 34 -0.17 7.09 -10.87
C CYS A 34 0.29 8.46 -10.36
N THR A 35 -0.49 9.11 -9.48
CA THR A 35 -0.06 10.36 -8.81
C THR A 35 1.04 10.12 -7.76
N TYR A 36 1.16 8.89 -7.27
CA TYR A 36 2.21 8.45 -6.34
C TYR A 36 3.41 7.83 -7.06
N ALA A 37 3.39 7.74 -8.40
CA ALA A 37 4.52 7.25 -9.17
C ALA A 37 5.73 8.18 -9.04
N MET A 38 6.94 7.61 -9.11
CA MET A 38 8.18 8.40 -9.06
C MET A 38 8.21 9.40 -10.22
N PRO A 39 8.74 10.62 -10.02
CA PRO A 39 8.83 11.59 -11.11
C PRO A 39 9.70 11.03 -12.23
N PRO A 40 9.31 11.18 -13.51
CA PRO A 40 9.95 10.51 -14.65
C PRO A 40 11.41 10.93 -14.90
N LYS A 41 11.91 11.96 -14.20
CA LYS A 41 13.30 12.42 -14.27
C LYS A 41 14.22 11.67 -13.30
N GLY A 42 13.69 10.86 -12.39
CA GLY A 42 14.45 9.95 -11.54
C GLY A 42 14.26 8.50 -11.99
N GLY A 43 15.31 7.70 -11.90
CA GLY A 43 15.19 6.24 -12.02
C GLY A 43 14.30 5.66 -10.92
N CYS A 44 13.88 4.41 -11.08
CA CYS A 44 13.21 3.68 -10.01
C CYS A 44 14.15 3.54 -8.80
N VAL A 45 13.61 3.21 -7.63
CA VAL A 45 14.48 2.80 -6.52
C VAL A 45 15.24 1.52 -6.89
N PRO A 46 16.48 1.32 -6.38
CA PRO A 46 17.34 0.20 -6.81
C PRO A 46 16.65 -1.17 -6.76
N LEU A 47 15.82 -1.43 -5.74
CA LEU A 47 15.07 -2.68 -5.60
C LEU A 47 14.11 -2.96 -6.76
N LEU A 48 13.51 -1.93 -7.34
CA LEU A 48 12.59 -2.10 -8.46
C LEU A 48 13.37 -2.20 -9.78
N GLU A 49 14.45 -1.45 -9.91
CA GLU A 49 15.32 -1.47 -11.08
C GLU A 49 16.04 -2.81 -11.25
N GLU A 50 16.63 -3.35 -10.18
CA GLU A 50 17.34 -4.65 -10.17
C GLU A 50 16.43 -5.85 -10.49
N HIS A 51 15.11 -5.69 -10.34
CA HIS A 51 14.12 -6.75 -10.53
C HIS A 51 13.18 -6.49 -11.71
N ASP A 52 13.49 -5.51 -12.57
CA ASP A 52 12.70 -5.13 -13.75
C ASP A 52 11.22 -4.83 -13.42
N ILE A 53 10.98 -4.23 -12.25
CA ILE A 53 9.63 -3.90 -11.77
C ILE A 53 9.31 -2.46 -12.16
N PRO A 54 8.23 -2.22 -12.92
CA PRO A 54 7.86 -0.88 -13.36
C PRO A 54 7.44 -0.02 -12.17
N CYS A 55 8.05 1.16 -12.05
CA CYS A 55 7.71 2.17 -11.03
C CYS A 55 6.99 3.40 -11.62
N HIS A 56 6.75 3.40 -12.94
CA HIS A 56 6.07 4.46 -13.66
C HIS A 56 4.78 3.95 -14.29
N CYS A 57 3.80 4.83 -14.41
CA CYS A 57 2.62 4.56 -15.20
C CYS A 57 2.87 4.89 -16.68
N PRO A 58 2.23 4.15 -17.61
CA PRO A 58 1.38 2.98 -17.37
C PRO A 58 2.17 1.73 -17.01
N ILE A 59 1.63 0.90 -16.10
CA ILE A 59 2.18 -0.43 -15.81
C ILE A 59 1.69 -1.40 -16.90
N GLU A 60 2.63 -1.95 -17.68
CA GLU A 60 2.31 -2.92 -18.72
C GLU A 60 1.93 -4.28 -18.13
N ARG A 61 1.15 -5.06 -18.88
CA ARG A 61 0.81 -6.43 -18.49
C ARG A 61 2.09 -7.28 -18.50
N GLY A 62 2.42 -7.86 -17.35
CA GLY A 62 3.57 -8.74 -17.19
C GLY A 62 3.49 -9.54 -15.89
N ASN A 63 4.50 -10.37 -15.65
CA ASN A 63 4.70 -11.05 -14.39
C ASN A 63 5.83 -10.35 -13.64
N PHE A 64 5.52 -9.84 -12.45
CA PHE A 64 6.48 -9.13 -11.60
C PHE A 64 6.64 -9.90 -10.30
N THR A 65 7.88 -10.15 -9.89
CA THR A 65 8.19 -10.82 -8.62
C THR A 65 8.94 -9.84 -7.74
N LEU A 66 8.29 -9.39 -6.67
CA LEU A 66 8.93 -8.57 -5.66
C LEU A 66 9.80 -9.45 -4.75
N PRO A 67 11.09 -9.16 -4.58
CA PRO A 67 11.93 -9.86 -3.62
C PRO A 67 11.46 -9.57 -2.18
N ALA A 68 11.81 -10.46 -1.25
CA ALA A 68 11.63 -10.18 0.17
C ALA A 68 12.51 -8.99 0.58
N GLY A 69 11.91 -7.96 1.17
CA GLY A 69 12.60 -6.76 1.62
C GLY A 69 12.13 -6.31 3.00
N GLN A 70 12.99 -5.57 3.70
CA GLN A 70 12.62 -4.89 4.94
C GLN A 70 12.29 -3.43 4.63
N PHE A 71 11.06 -3.02 4.94
CA PHE A 71 10.62 -1.64 4.78
C PHE A 71 10.67 -0.93 6.13
N ARG A 72 11.51 0.10 6.25
CA ARG A 72 11.48 0.97 7.43
C ARG A 72 10.32 1.94 7.29
N VAL A 73 9.33 1.79 8.16
CA VAL A 73 8.29 2.81 8.31
C VAL A 73 8.89 3.95 9.15
N PRO A 74 9.04 5.17 8.61
CA PRO A 74 9.62 6.26 9.37
C PRO A 74 8.77 6.56 10.61
N GLY A 75 9.45 6.70 11.76
CA GLY A 75 8.80 6.98 13.03
C GLY A 75 7.99 8.26 12.96
N THR A 76 6.74 8.20 13.42
CA THR A 76 5.87 9.38 13.50
C THR A 76 5.66 9.76 14.95
N ARG A 77 5.27 11.02 15.21
CA ARG A 77 4.86 11.46 16.56
C ARG A 77 3.66 10.68 17.13
N TRP A 78 3.01 9.86 16.30
CA TRP A 78 1.88 9.01 16.67
C TRP A 78 2.28 7.53 16.82
N ALA A 79 3.57 7.17 16.76
CA ALA A 79 4.03 5.77 16.82
C ALA A 79 3.43 4.99 17.99
N GLY A 80 3.52 5.52 19.23
CA GLY A 80 2.93 4.86 20.40
C GLY A 80 1.40 4.74 20.36
N ILE A 81 0.70 5.63 19.65
CA ILE A 81 -0.76 5.55 19.44
C ILE A 81 -1.08 4.49 18.40
N LEU A 82 -0.22 4.31 17.39
CA LEU A 82 -0.38 3.39 16.27
C LEU A 82 0.16 1.98 16.56
N ALA A 83 0.84 1.75 17.69
CA ALA A 83 1.33 0.43 18.06
C ALA A 83 0.19 -0.58 18.21
N GLY A 84 0.31 -1.77 17.60
CA GLY A 84 -0.66 -2.84 17.75
C GLY A 84 -0.83 -3.71 16.50
N ASN A 85 -1.86 -4.55 16.55
CA ASN A 85 -2.12 -5.54 15.50
C ASN A 85 -3.16 -5.04 14.52
N TYR A 86 -2.87 -5.21 13.23
CA TYR A 86 -3.66 -4.72 12.12
C TYR A 86 -4.03 -5.85 11.15
N LYS A 87 -5.16 -5.68 10.50
CA LYS A 87 -5.59 -6.45 9.33
C LYS A 87 -5.94 -5.47 8.23
N GLY A 88 -5.22 -5.54 7.13
CA GLY A 88 -5.44 -4.72 5.93
C GLY A 88 -5.90 -5.57 4.76
N THR A 89 -6.82 -5.05 3.97
CA THR A 89 -7.16 -5.56 2.65
C THR A 89 -6.98 -4.43 1.65
N ILE A 90 -6.26 -4.67 0.56
CA ILE A 90 -6.10 -3.74 -0.55
C ILE A 90 -6.64 -4.37 -1.82
N LYS A 91 -7.45 -3.61 -2.55
CA LYS A 91 -7.98 -3.97 -3.87
C LYS A 91 -7.44 -2.99 -4.90
N PHE A 92 -6.97 -3.51 -6.02
CA PHE A 92 -6.55 -2.71 -7.16
C PHE A 92 -7.58 -2.84 -8.27
N SER A 93 -7.94 -1.73 -8.92
CA SER A 93 -8.90 -1.72 -10.04
C SER A 93 -8.46 -0.79 -11.17
N HIS A 94 -8.96 -1.08 -12.37
CA HIS A 94 -8.80 -0.22 -13.53
C HIS A 94 -10.05 -0.26 -14.40
N ARG A 95 -10.67 0.90 -14.66
CA ARG A 95 -11.95 1.01 -15.40
C ARG A 95 -13.03 0.08 -14.81
N ASP A 96 -13.22 0.16 -13.49
CA ASP A 96 -14.17 -0.64 -12.71
C ASP A 96 -13.92 -2.16 -12.69
N GLN A 97 -12.86 -2.64 -13.33
CA GLN A 97 -12.44 -4.03 -13.27
C GLN A 97 -11.43 -4.23 -12.13
N GLN A 98 -11.73 -5.12 -11.19
CA GLN A 98 -10.79 -5.52 -10.14
C GLN A 98 -9.63 -6.31 -10.78
N LEU A 99 -8.40 -5.83 -10.58
CA LEU A 99 -7.17 -6.44 -11.07
C LEU A 99 -6.57 -7.39 -10.04
N ALA A 100 -6.56 -6.98 -8.77
CA ALA A 100 -5.99 -7.77 -7.68
C ALA A 100 -6.66 -7.44 -6.33
N CYS A 101 -6.57 -8.37 -5.39
CA CYS A 101 -7.05 -8.22 -4.02
C CYS A 101 -6.10 -8.97 -3.07
N TYR A 102 -5.48 -8.25 -2.15
CA TYR A 102 -4.56 -8.81 -1.17
C TYR A 102 -5.06 -8.53 0.23
N THR A 103 -4.85 -9.48 1.14
CA THR A 103 -5.14 -9.30 2.56
C THR A 103 -3.90 -9.67 3.36
N ALA A 104 -3.54 -8.82 4.31
CA ALA A 104 -2.39 -9.01 5.16
C ALA A 104 -2.74 -8.71 6.63
N THR A 105 -2.03 -9.37 7.53
CA THR A 105 -2.01 -9.07 8.96
C THR A 105 -0.60 -8.66 9.34
N PHE A 106 -0.47 -7.58 10.09
CA PHE A 106 0.83 -7.04 10.50
C PHE A 106 0.75 -6.39 11.87
N THR A 107 1.92 -6.24 12.50
CA THR A 107 2.07 -5.58 13.79
C THR A 107 2.93 -4.33 13.57
N LEU A 108 2.50 -3.22 14.17
CA LEU A 108 3.30 -2.00 14.26
C LEU A 108 3.80 -1.89 15.70
N ASP A 109 5.10 -1.67 15.85
CA ASP A 109 5.78 -1.46 17.14
C ASP A 109 5.98 0.04 17.40
#